data_AF-A0A7C1G9G1-F1
#
_entry.id   AF-A0A7C1G9G1-F1
#
_cell.length_a   1.000
_cell.length_b   1.000
_cell.length_c   1.000
_cell.angle_alpha   90.00
_cell.angle_beta   90.00
_cell.angle_gamma   90.00
#
_symmetry.space_group_name_H-M   'P 1'
#
loop_
_entity.id
_entity.type
_entity.pdbx_description
1 polymer ?
#
loop_
_entity_poly.entity_id
_entity_poly.type
_entity_poly.pdbx_seq_one_letter_code
_entity_poly.pdbx_strand_id
1 'polypeptide(L)'
;MRSSRAWPIATTSSIRLNLVNFGRKSTFMLQWDPERMTMQQAILTSVTCPNCHRPFNARLEQIFDVSQDPQAKARLLNGRFNLATCPHCGFRGALSTPIVYHDPEKELLLVYMPMELNLREADRQRLIGDLTNRILNALPPERRKSYLLQPKQFISLQSLMEAVLQAEGITPEMLAEEKARLDLAQQLLQADEASFTALVREHQDKLDSAFFELLMVSAAAAQAEGRANAAAQLYALRERLLPLTAFGQQIAAQQAAIEKLEKAAQEAGGLTQEMLLEHLIAAQDDDAVLQALVTVGRPAITYNFYLLLAGRIDQAKSAGQLEEAQRLEALRERILQITEALDQRSRAAFQEAANTLRQILSSPDPRQAVREHLAELDDVFMTVLSANLEAAEALGRTDLVRRLEEIGDMVLQEIQSIAPPEVQLVNALLAAPDDAAAKRILAERRAQVTPRFQEFVAGLVQGLRQDGQEEAAGRLERVVMHAG
;
A
#
# COMPACT_ATOMS: atom_id res chain seq x y z
N MET A 1 -52.82 -12.23 -36.10
CA MET A 1 -54.11 -12.65 -35.50
C MET A 1 -53.90 -12.88 -34.01
N ARG A 2 -54.80 -12.27 -33.21
CA ARG A 2 -55.13 -12.44 -31.78
C ARG A 2 -55.02 -13.91 -31.29
N SER A 3 -54.85 -14.31 -30.02
CA SER A 3 -55.19 -13.76 -28.69
C SER A 3 -54.53 -14.65 -27.59
N SER A 4 -53.84 -14.12 -26.57
CA SER A 4 -54.25 -13.96 -25.15
C SER A 4 -54.64 -15.21 -24.32
N ARG A 5 -54.03 -15.35 -23.13
CA ARG A 5 -54.58 -15.61 -21.76
C ARG A 5 -53.40 -15.97 -20.82
N ALA A 6 -53.32 -15.67 -19.53
CA ALA A 6 -53.88 -14.71 -18.58
C ALA A 6 -53.12 -14.93 -17.24
N TRP A 7 -52.99 -13.88 -16.40
CA TRP A 7 -52.31 -13.86 -15.08
C TRP A 7 -53.09 -14.60 -13.97
N PRO A 8 -52.54 -14.68 -12.72
CA PRO A 8 -52.99 -13.70 -11.72
C PRO A 8 -51.91 -13.07 -10.82
N ILE A 9 -52.28 -11.89 -10.32
CA ILE A 9 -51.64 -10.99 -9.34
C ILE A 9 -52.02 -11.41 -7.91
N ALA A 10 -51.12 -11.24 -6.94
CA ALA A 10 -51.45 -10.89 -5.55
C ALA A 10 -50.26 -10.08 -4.96
N THR A 11 -50.31 -8.75 -4.89
CA THR A 11 -50.86 -7.84 -3.86
C THR A 11 -49.76 -7.12 -3.06
N THR A 12 -49.53 -5.88 -3.47
CA THR A 12 -49.24 -4.66 -2.70
C THR A 12 -49.15 -4.74 -1.16
N SER A 13 -48.09 -4.17 -0.62
CA SER A 13 -48.20 -3.16 0.46
C SER A 13 -47.16 -2.06 0.26
N SER A 14 -47.62 -0.82 0.33
CA SER A 14 -46.97 0.42 -0.02
C SER A 14 -46.69 1.22 1.24
N ILE A 15 -45.49 1.80 1.38
CA ILE A 15 -45.30 3.01 2.20
C ILE A 15 -44.44 4.00 1.42
N ARG A 16 -44.94 5.24 1.43
CA ARG A 16 -44.64 6.38 0.56
C ARG A 16 -43.31 7.06 0.93
N LEU A 17 -42.58 7.45 -0.12
CA LEU A 17 -41.58 8.51 -0.07
C LEU A 17 -42.27 9.87 0.18
N ASN A 18 -41.91 10.53 1.27
CA ASN A 18 -42.25 11.93 1.52
C ASN A 18 -41.20 12.82 0.86
N LEU A 19 -41.61 13.47 -0.23
CA LEU A 19 -40.96 14.65 -0.79
C LEU A 19 -41.30 15.84 0.10
N VAL A 20 -40.29 16.46 0.73
CA VAL A 20 -40.39 17.82 1.24
C VAL A 20 -39.37 18.68 0.48
N ASN A 21 -39.93 19.59 -0.30
CA ASN A 21 -39.27 20.62 -1.07
C ASN A 21 -39.33 21.91 -0.25
N PHE A 22 -38.22 22.61 0.00
CA PHE A 22 -38.17 24.07 0.09
C PHE A 22 -36.74 24.57 0.32
N GLY A 23 -36.32 25.54 -0.51
CA GLY A 23 -35.41 26.60 -0.03
C GLY A 23 -34.13 26.82 -0.82
N ARG A 24 -34.23 27.43 -2.01
CA ARG A 24 -33.15 28.28 -2.53
C ARG A 24 -32.82 29.36 -1.49
N LYS A 25 -31.57 29.47 -1.05
CA LYS A 25 -30.89 30.74 -0.75
C LYS A 25 -29.36 30.58 -0.84
N SER A 26 -28.81 31.27 -1.83
CA SER A 26 -27.52 31.98 -1.85
C SER A 26 -26.24 31.33 -1.30
N THR A 27 -25.33 31.05 -2.24
CA THR A 27 -23.96 31.58 -2.28
C THR A 27 -23.05 31.31 -1.07
N PHE A 28 -22.25 30.24 -1.16
CA PHE A 28 -20.82 30.25 -0.80
C PHE A 28 -20.15 29.06 -1.51
N MET A 29 -19.81 29.23 -2.79
CA MET A 29 -18.79 28.39 -3.44
C MET A 29 -17.44 28.80 -2.83
N LEU A 30 -17.01 28.12 -1.77
CA LEU A 30 -15.60 28.06 -1.44
C LEU A 30 -15.00 27.05 -2.40
N GLN A 31 -14.34 27.55 -3.45
CA GLN A 31 -13.37 26.79 -4.22
C GLN A 31 -12.40 26.13 -3.24
N TRP A 32 -12.50 24.82 -3.14
CA TRP A 32 -11.57 23.99 -2.39
C TRP A 32 -10.29 23.91 -3.23
N ASP A 33 -9.26 24.61 -2.79
CA ASP A 33 -7.96 24.71 -3.48
C ASP A 33 -6.89 24.22 -2.49
N PRO A 34 -6.38 22.97 -2.64
CA PRO A 34 -5.42 22.39 -1.70
C PRO A 34 -4.10 23.18 -1.63
N GLU A 35 -3.75 23.94 -2.67
CA GLU A 35 -2.60 24.84 -2.66
C GLU A 35 -2.86 26.12 -1.83
N ARG A 36 -4.11 26.55 -1.67
CA ARG A 36 -4.44 27.74 -0.85
C ARG A 36 -4.52 27.45 0.64
N MET A 37 -4.97 26.27 1.06
CA MET A 37 -4.98 25.89 2.48
C MET A 37 -3.58 25.60 3.01
N THR A 38 -2.74 24.89 2.24
CA THR A 38 -1.32 24.69 2.56
C THR A 38 -0.53 26.00 2.66
N MET A 39 -0.94 27.05 1.92
CA MET A 39 -0.30 28.37 1.99
C MET A 39 -0.72 29.25 3.17
N GLN A 40 -1.79 28.94 3.91
CA GLN A 40 -2.31 29.84 4.96
C GLN A 40 -1.45 29.91 6.22
N GLN A 41 -0.52 28.96 6.44
CA GLN A 41 0.31 28.91 7.65
C GLN A 41 1.79 29.25 7.39
N ALA A 42 2.15 29.52 6.13
CA ALA A 42 3.52 29.83 5.76
C ALA A 42 3.80 31.34 5.83
N ILE A 43 4.74 31.75 6.68
CA ILE A 43 5.15 33.14 6.82
C ILE A 43 6.36 33.45 5.93
N LEU A 44 6.36 34.62 5.28
CA LEU A 44 7.57 35.13 4.63
C LEU A 44 8.36 35.93 5.65
N THR A 45 9.58 35.50 5.96
CA THR A 45 10.43 36.19 6.93
C THR A 45 11.90 36.18 6.51
N SER A 46 12.67 37.11 7.06
CA SER A 46 14.11 37.19 6.84
C SER A 46 14.82 36.16 7.70
N VAL A 47 15.60 35.29 7.09
CA VAL A 47 16.41 34.25 7.74
C VAL A 47 17.88 34.44 7.39
N THR A 48 18.77 34.00 8.28
CA THR A 48 20.21 34.05 8.04
C THR A 48 20.71 32.72 7.47
N CYS A 49 21.39 32.74 6.33
CA CYS A 49 21.98 31.54 5.76
C CYS A 49 23.06 30.95 6.70
N PRO A 50 23.02 29.65 7.05
CA PRO A 50 24.01 29.05 7.94
C PRO A 50 25.41 28.95 7.31
N ASN A 51 25.52 28.97 5.97
CA ASN A 51 26.78 28.82 5.26
C ASN A 51 27.50 30.15 4.98
N CYS A 52 26.77 31.18 4.54
CA CYS A 52 27.37 32.48 4.16
C CYS A 52 26.98 33.64 5.08
N HIS A 53 26.13 33.40 6.08
CA HIS A 53 25.63 34.37 7.06
C HIS A 53 24.92 35.60 6.48
N ARG A 54 24.55 35.57 5.18
CA ARG A 54 23.75 36.64 4.56
C ARG A 54 22.26 36.41 4.81
N PRO A 55 21.51 37.47 5.16
CA PRO A 55 20.07 37.38 5.31
C PRO A 55 19.38 37.23 3.94
N PHE A 56 18.32 36.44 3.88
CA PHE A 56 17.45 36.33 2.72
C PHE A 56 16.01 36.02 3.17
N ASN A 57 15.03 36.28 2.30
CA ASN A 57 13.64 35.98 2.63
C ASN A 57 13.33 34.52 2.29
N ALA A 58 12.79 33.79 3.27
CA ALA A 58 12.34 32.43 3.10
C ALA A 58 10.87 32.31 3.55
N ARG A 59 10.13 31.41 2.90
CA ARG A 59 8.79 31.03 3.31
C ARG A 59 8.90 29.88 4.31
N LEU A 60 8.36 30.07 5.51
CA LEU A 60 8.47 29.14 6.63
C LEU A 60 7.09 28.73 7.13
N GLU A 61 6.85 27.43 7.21
CA GLU A 61 5.72 26.83 7.90
C GLU A 61 6.13 26.56 9.36
N GLN A 62 5.40 27.15 10.31
CA GLN A 62 5.69 27.00 11.74
C GLN A 62 4.58 26.34 12.52
N ILE A 63 3.38 26.25 11.95
CA ILE A 63 2.22 25.63 12.57
C ILE A 63 1.86 24.44 11.69
N PHE A 64 1.67 23.29 12.33
CA PHE A 64 1.24 22.05 11.72
C PHE A 64 -0.02 21.62 12.48
N ASP A 65 -1.17 22.15 12.05
CA ASP A 65 -2.46 21.93 12.70
C ASP A 65 -3.30 20.93 11.90
N VAL A 66 -3.44 19.71 12.42
CA VAL A 66 -4.20 18.60 11.79
C VAL A 66 -5.68 18.97 11.60
N SER A 67 -6.21 19.86 12.44
CA SER A 67 -7.61 20.29 12.35
C SER A 67 -7.89 21.20 11.16
N GLN A 68 -6.87 21.89 10.67
CA GLN A 68 -6.94 22.80 9.52
C GLN A 68 -6.39 22.13 8.26
N ASP A 69 -5.39 21.26 8.42
CA ASP A 69 -4.74 20.54 7.34
C ASP A 69 -4.51 19.08 7.73
N PRO A 70 -5.34 18.14 7.23
CA PRO A 70 -5.18 16.71 7.49
C PRO A 70 -3.81 16.15 7.11
N GLN A 71 -3.09 16.79 6.18
CA GLN A 71 -1.76 16.37 5.72
C GLN A 71 -0.61 16.93 6.58
N ALA A 72 -0.89 17.80 7.56
CA ALA A 72 0.13 18.42 8.39
C ALA A 72 0.98 17.39 9.15
N LYS A 73 0.35 16.34 9.69
CA LYS A 73 1.03 15.23 10.39
C LYS A 73 2.04 14.53 9.49
N ALA A 74 1.61 14.10 8.30
CA ALA A 74 2.47 13.44 7.34
C ALA A 74 3.64 14.33 6.90
N ARG A 75 3.41 15.61 6.62
CA ARG A 75 4.50 16.55 6.26
C ARG A 75 5.51 16.74 7.39
N LEU A 76 5.04 16.90 8.62
CA LEU A 76 5.91 17.00 9.80
C LEU A 76 6.77 15.74 9.96
N LEU A 77 6.14 14.55 9.92
CA LEU A 77 6.83 13.26 10.09
C LEU A 77 7.81 12.95 8.95
N ASN A 78 7.53 13.42 7.73
CA ASN A 78 8.43 13.27 6.59
C ASN A 78 9.65 14.21 6.66
N GLY A 79 9.66 15.22 7.54
CA GLY A 79 10.79 16.13 7.74
C GLY A 79 11.14 17.03 6.54
N ARG A 80 10.32 17.04 5.49
CA ARG A 80 10.56 17.79 4.22
C ARG A 80 9.88 19.16 4.22
N PHE A 81 10.03 19.92 5.29
CA PHE A 81 9.48 21.27 5.42
C PHE A 81 10.60 22.31 5.60
N ASN A 82 10.28 23.59 5.36
CA ASN A 82 11.22 24.72 5.52
C ASN A 82 12.55 24.55 4.79
N LEU A 83 12.54 23.87 3.64
CA LEU A 83 13.69 23.71 2.75
C LEU A 83 13.89 24.99 1.94
N ALA A 84 15.09 25.58 2.00
CA ALA A 84 15.40 26.80 1.26
C ALA A 84 16.73 26.67 0.50
N THR A 85 16.80 27.37 -0.64
CA THR A 85 18.05 27.59 -1.38
C THR A 85 18.51 29.03 -1.16
N CYS A 86 19.71 29.22 -0.61
CA CYS A 86 20.28 30.55 -0.39
C CYS A 86 20.63 31.20 -1.75
N PRO A 87 20.10 32.39 -2.07
CA PRO A 87 20.37 33.06 -3.36
C PRO A 87 21.80 33.61 -3.47
N HIS A 88 22.55 33.66 -2.37
CA HIS A 88 23.90 34.23 -2.34
C HIS A 88 25.02 33.21 -2.51
N CYS A 89 24.85 31.99 -1.97
CA CYS A 89 25.90 30.97 -1.97
C CYS A 89 25.43 29.60 -2.47
N GLY A 90 24.14 29.44 -2.82
CA GLY A 90 23.60 28.18 -3.31
C GLY A 90 23.37 27.10 -2.25
N PHE A 91 23.63 27.38 -0.96
CA PHE A 91 23.33 26.45 0.13
C PHE A 91 21.87 25.97 0.07
N ARG A 92 21.65 24.66 0.14
CA ARG A 92 20.35 24.02 0.17
C ARG A 92 20.21 23.22 1.45
N GLY A 93 19.16 23.49 2.23
CA GLY A 93 18.91 22.77 3.47
C GLY A 93 17.66 23.22 4.19
N ALA A 94 17.30 22.46 5.23
CA ALA A 94 16.22 22.83 6.14
C ALA A 94 16.64 24.00 7.03
N LEU A 95 15.72 24.94 7.23
CA LEU A 95 15.93 26.08 8.12
C LEU A 95 15.47 25.73 9.54
N SER A 96 16.37 25.90 10.51
CA SER A 96 16.04 25.70 11.92
C SER A 96 15.07 26.78 12.39
N THR A 97 13.86 26.38 12.71
CA THR A 97 12.72 27.27 13.01
C THR A 97 11.88 26.68 14.14
N PRO A 98 11.29 27.52 15.00
CA PRO A 98 10.31 27.05 15.97
C PRO A 98 9.08 26.49 15.26
N ILE A 99 8.59 25.36 15.77
CA ILE A 99 7.46 24.62 15.20
C ILE A 99 6.45 24.33 16.28
N VAL A 100 5.16 24.43 15.93
CA VAL A 100 4.05 23.98 16.76
C VAL A 100 3.25 22.93 15.99
N TYR A 101 3.04 21.80 16.63
CA TYR A 101 2.16 20.75 16.15
C TYR A 101 0.90 20.70 17.01
N HIS A 102 -0.25 20.61 16.36
CA HIS A 102 -1.55 20.58 17.01
C HIS A 102 -2.42 19.44 16.44
N ASP A 103 -2.89 18.58 17.33
CA ASP A 103 -3.84 17.51 17.02
C ASP A 103 -4.96 17.53 18.07
N PRO A 104 -6.19 17.96 17.70
CA PRO A 104 -7.28 18.05 18.66
C PRO A 104 -7.89 16.70 19.04
N GLU A 105 -7.75 15.68 18.19
CA GLU A 105 -8.27 14.33 18.48
C GLU A 105 -7.44 13.66 19.56
N LYS A 106 -6.12 13.88 19.52
CA LYS A 106 -5.16 13.38 20.50
C LYS A 106 -4.90 14.33 21.67
N GLU A 107 -5.57 15.49 21.69
CA GLU A 107 -5.38 16.57 22.68
C GLU A 107 -3.90 16.99 22.82
N LEU A 108 -3.21 17.15 21.69
CA LEU A 108 -1.80 17.51 21.64
C LEU A 108 -1.59 18.96 21.22
N LEU A 109 -0.74 19.64 21.99
CA LEU A 109 -0.09 20.88 21.58
C LEU A 109 1.41 20.76 21.90
N LEU A 110 2.20 20.51 20.87
CA LEU A 110 3.64 20.26 20.99
C LEU A 110 4.41 21.41 20.35
N VAL A 111 5.45 21.89 21.02
CA VAL A 111 6.25 23.03 20.58
C VAL A 111 7.71 22.62 20.53
N TYR A 112 8.31 22.63 19.34
CA TYR A 112 9.74 22.50 19.16
C TYR A 112 10.39 23.88 19.14
N MET A 113 11.40 24.07 19.98
CA MET A 113 12.19 25.28 20.06
C MET A 113 13.68 24.97 19.85
N PRO A 114 14.27 25.31 18.69
CA PRO A 114 15.67 25.02 18.42
C PRO A 114 16.60 25.79 19.36
N MET A 115 17.56 25.09 19.96
CA MET A 115 18.54 25.70 20.87
C MET A 115 19.52 26.61 20.13
N GLU A 116 19.74 26.39 18.83
CA GLU A 116 20.69 27.13 18.00
C GLU A 116 20.25 28.58 17.77
N LEU A 117 18.98 28.91 18.05
CA LEU A 117 18.48 30.29 18.01
C LEU A 117 19.04 31.16 19.14
N ASN A 118 19.63 30.56 20.18
CA ASN A 118 20.28 31.25 21.30
C ASN A 118 19.40 32.34 21.94
N LEU A 119 18.08 32.11 22.01
CA LEU A 119 17.12 33.05 22.59
C LEU A 119 17.21 33.07 24.12
N ARG A 120 17.00 34.25 24.71
CA ARG A 120 16.80 34.40 26.16
C ARG A 120 15.47 33.73 26.55
N GLU A 121 15.37 33.29 27.79
CA GLU A 121 14.18 32.58 28.27
C GLU A 121 12.89 33.39 28.14
N ALA A 122 12.95 34.70 28.39
CA ALA A 122 11.80 35.59 28.21
C ALA A 122 11.34 35.67 26.74
N ASP A 123 12.29 35.76 25.79
CA ASP A 123 11.99 35.82 24.35
C ASP A 123 11.45 34.48 23.85
N ARG A 124 12.00 33.37 24.38
CA ARG A 124 11.52 32.01 24.14
C ARG A 124 10.05 31.86 24.56
N GLN A 125 9.74 32.20 25.80
CA GLN A 125 8.38 32.08 26.33
C GLN A 125 7.39 32.97 25.57
N ARG A 126 7.82 34.18 25.17
CA ARG A 126 7.02 35.07 24.33
C ARG A 126 6.69 34.43 22.99
N LEU A 127 7.68 33.85 22.31
CA LEU A 127 7.50 33.22 21.01
C LEU A 127 6.58 31.99 21.09
N ILE A 128 6.71 31.18 22.14
CA ILE A 128 5.81 30.05 22.41
C ILE A 128 4.39 30.55 22.62
N GLY A 129 4.21 31.61 23.41
CA GLY A 129 2.92 32.25 23.64
C GLY A 129 2.29 32.77 22.35
N ASP A 130 3.07 33.46 21.51
CA ASP A 130 2.60 34.00 20.23
C ASP A 130 2.13 32.89 19.27
N LEU A 131 2.90 31.79 19.15
CA LEU A 131 2.53 30.66 18.31
C LEU A 131 1.29 29.92 18.87
N THR A 132 1.23 29.71 20.19
CA THR A 132 0.08 29.09 20.85
C THR A 132 -1.19 29.92 20.68
N ASN A 133 -1.09 31.25 20.81
CA ASN A 133 -2.21 32.16 20.63
C ASN A 133 -2.75 32.15 19.18
N ARG A 134 -1.89 31.95 18.18
CA ARG A 134 -2.36 31.81 16.78
C ARG A 134 -3.28 30.60 16.62
N ILE A 135 -2.95 29.48 17.25
CA ILE A 135 -3.78 28.27 17.24
C ILE A 135 -5.08 28.53 18.00
N LEU A 136 -5.01 29.07 19.22
CA LEU A 136 -6.20 29.40 20.02
C LEU A 136 -7.17 30.32 19.26
N ASN A 137 -6.65 31.33 18.58
CA ASN A 137 -7.46 32.29 17.82
C ASN A 137 -8.07 31.68 16.55
N ALA A 138 -7.43 30.67 15.96
CA ALA A 138 -7.96 29.93 14.82
C ALA A 138 -9.08 28.95 15.22
N LEU A 139 -9.17 28.57 16.51
CA LEU A 139 -10.16 27.61 17.00
C LEU A 139 -11.46 28.29 17.49
N PRO A 140 -12.63 27.69 17.18
CA PRO A 140 -13.90 28.05 17.82
C PRO A 140 -13.82 27.91 19.36
N PRO A 141 -14.53 28.74 20.14
CA PRO A 141 -14.48 28.73 21.60
C PRO A 141 -14.70 27.34 22.22
N GLU A 142 -15.59 26.54 21.64
CA GLU A 142 -15.97 25.21 22.13
C GLU A 142 -14.85 24.18 21.97
N ARG A 143 -13.92 24.43 21.05
CA ARG A 143 -12.75 23.56 20.80
C ARG A 143 -11.50 24.00 21.58
N ARG A 144 -11.56 25.10 22.34
CA ARG A 144 -10.44 25.59 23.16
C ARG A 144 -10.34 24.84 24.48
N LYS A 145 -9.90 23.59 24.42
CA LYS A 145 -9.72 22.73 25.61
C LYS A 145 -8.47 23.14 26.43
N SER A 146 -8.38 22.64 27.66
CA SER A 146 -7.33 23.05 28.62
C SER A 146 -5.91 22.69 28.18
N TYR A 147 -5.70 21.61 27.41
CA TYR A 147 -4.37 21.17 26.97
C TYR A 147 -3.64 22.25 26.15
N LEU A 148 -4.39 23.14 25.48
CA LEU A 148 -3.85 24.25 24.70
C LEU A 148 -3.17 25.32 25.58
N LEU A 149 -3.47 25.36 26.88
CA LEU A 149 -2.87 26.28 27.83
C LEU A 149 -1.54 25.75 28.40
N GLN A 150 -1.20 24.49 28.12
CA GLN A 150 0.01 23.82 28.60
C GLN A 150 0.73 23.12 27.45
N PRO A 151 1.29 23.87 26.49
CA PRO A 151 2.06 23.27 25.40
C PRO A 151 3.25 22.47 25.93
N LYS A 152 3.41 21.23 25.45
CA LYS A 152 4.59 20.41 25.73
C LYS A 152 5.76 20.90 24.89
N GLN A 153 6.88 21.19 25.52
CA GLN A 153 8.04 21.80 24.87
C GLN A 153 9.12 20.75 24.60
N PHE A 154 9.73 20.82 23.42
CA PHE A 154 10.77 19.91 22.94
C PHE A 154 11.98 20.71 22.46
N ILE A 155 13.17 20.20 22.77
CA ILE A 155 14.46 20.83 22.40
C ILE A 155 15.06 20.23 21.13
N SER A 156 14.54 19.10 20.66
CA SER A 156 14.92 18.48 19.38
C SER A 156 13.66 18.18 18.58
N LEU A 157 13.77 18.34 17.26
CA LEU A 157 12.66 17.98 16.35
C LEU A 157 12.33 16.49 16.45
N GLN A 158 13.36 15.65 16.61
CA GLN A 158 13.21 14.21 16.77
C GLN A 158 12.32 13.85 17.97
N SER A 159 12.57 14.43 19.15
CA SER A 159 11.76 14.15 20.34
C SER A 159 10.30 14.62 20.21
N LEU A 160 10.07 15.71 19.45
CA LEU A 160 8.72 16.13 19.10
C LEU A 160 8.03 15.09 18.20
N MET A 161 8.71 14.62 17.15
CA MET A 161 8.18 13.62 16.22
C MET A 161 7.91 12.29 16.93
N GLU A 162 8.79 11.85 17.83
CA GLU A 162 8.58 10.68 18.68
C GLU A 162 7.33 10.83 19.55
N ALA A 163 7.08 12.00 20.14
CA ALA A 163 5.85 12.26 20.89
C ALA A 163 4.58 12.24 20.02
N VAL A 164 4.67 12.66 18.75
CA VAL A 164 3.56 12.52 17.78
C VAL A 164 3.30 11.03 17.51
N LEU A 165 4.35 10.25 17.23
CA LEU A 165 4.26 8.82 16.94
C LEU A 165 3.72 8.01 18.14
N GLN A 166 4.13 8.36 19.36
CA GLN A 166 3.60 7.76 20.59
C GLN A 166 2.10 7.94 20.74
N ALA A 167 1.55 9.10 20.34
CA ALA A 167 0.11 9.32 20.36
C ALA A 167 -0.64 8.52 19.28
N GLU A 168 0.07 8.01 18.28
CA GLU A 168 -0.42 7.02 17.31
C GLU A 168 -0.21 5.57 17.75
N GLY A 169 0.33 5.35 18.95
CA GLY A 169 0.60 4.01 19.49
C GLY A 169 1.94 3.42 19.04
N ILE A 170 2.81 4.20 18.40
CA ILE A 170 4.16 3.78 18.01
C ILE A 170 5.15 4.17 19.11
N THR A 171 5.73 3.18 19.79
CA THR A 171 6.60 3.43 20.94
C THR A 171 8.05 3.70 20.50
N PRO A 172 8.88 4.35 21.36
CA PRO A 172 10.32 4.49 21.11
C PRO A 172 11.03 3.15 20.91
N GLU A 173 10.58 2.10 21.59
CA GLU A 173 11.13 0.76 21.49
C GLU A 173 10.87 0.19 20.09
N MET A 174 9.64 0.33 19.55
CA MET A 174 9.31 -0.09 18.19
C MET A 174 10.16 0.65 17.15
N LEU A 175 10.40 1.96 17.34
CA LEU A 175 11.25 2.76 16.46
C LEU A 175 12.73 2.33 16.56
N ALA A 176 13.19 2.01 17.76
CA ALA A 176 14.55 1.52 17.99
C ALA A 176 14.77 0.15 17.35
N GLU A 177 13.78 -0.75 17.43
CA GLU A 177 13.79 -2.05 16.76
C GLU A 177 13.86 -1.89 15.24
N GLU A 178 13.03 -1.04 14.65
CA GLU A 178 13.05 -0.78 13.21
C GLU A 178 14.38 -0.18 12.75
N LYS A 179 14.91 0.77 13.52
CA LYS A 179 16.24 1.33 13.26
C LYS A 179 17.34 0.26 13.35
N ALA A 180 17.31 -0.57 14.39
CA ALA A 180 18.29 -1.64 14.56
C ALA A 180 18.24 -2.66 13.41
N ARG A 181 17.04 -2.92 12.87
CA ARG A 181 16.82 -3.77 11.70
C ARG A 181 17.48 -3.19 10.45
N LEU A 182 17.28 -1.90 10.19
CA LEU A 182 17.94 -1.16 9.10
C LEU A 182 19.46 -1.15 9.24
N ASP A 183 19.96 -0.87 10.45
CA ASP A 183 21.40 -0.83 10.74
C ASP A 183 22.03 -2.22 10.52
N LEU A 184 21.37 -3.30 10.95
CA LEU A 184 21.82 -4.67 10.72
C LEU A 184 21.88 -5.02 9.22
N ALA A 185 20.85 -4.63 8.45
CA ALA A 185 20.85 -4.84 7.00
C ALA A 185 22.03 -4.13 6.32
N GLN A 186 22.32 -2.88 6.72
CA GLN A 186 23.47 -2.14 6.21
C GLN A 186 24.81 -2.80 6.58
N GLN A 187 24.95 -3.27 7.82
CA GLN A 187 26.15 -3.98 8.26
C GLN A 187 26.36 -5.27 7.46
N LEU A 188 25.31 -6.06 7.25
CA LEU A 188 25.37 -7.30 6.46
C LEU A 188 25.73 -7.04 4.98
N LEU A 189 25.26 -5.94 4.40
CA LEU A 189 25.64 -5.55 3.03
C LEU A 189 27.12 -5.16 2.89
N GLN A 190 27.71 -4.60 3.94
CA GLN A 190 29.09 -4.10 3.94
C GLN A 190 30.10 -5.12 4.48
N ALA A 191 29.62 -6.17 5.15
CA ALA A 191 30.45 -7.19 5.77
C ALA A 191 31.20 -8.05 4.73
N ASP A 192 32.45 -8.38 5.05
CA ASP A 192 33.17 -9.45 4.37
C ASP A 192 32.62 -10.84 4.77
N GLU A 193 33.08 -11.91 4.12
CA GLU A 193 32.49 -13.25 4.30
C GLU A 193 32.59 -13.77 5.75
N ALA A 194 33.70 -13.47 6.44
CA ALA A 194 33.91 -13.87 7.82
C ALA A 194 32.98 -13.09 8.76
N SER A 195 32.92 -11.77 8.61
CA SER A 195 32.06 -10.89 9.43
C SER A 195 30.58 -11.14 9.16
N PHE A 196 30.22 -11.41 7.90
CA PHE A 196 28.86 -11.76 7.50
C PHE A 196 28.38 -13.01 8.24
N THR A 197 29.19 -14.08 8.22
CA THR A 197 28.86 -15.33 8.91
C THR A 197 28.72 -15.12 10.43
N ALA A 198 29.58 -14.28 11.02
CA ALA A 198 29.50 -13.94 12.44
C ALA A 198 28.21 -13.17 12.77
N LEU A 199 27.90 -12.10 12.02
CA LEU A 199 26.70 -11.28 12.20
C LEU A 199 25.41 -12.09 12.05
N VAL A 200 25.35 -12.98 11.05
CA VAL A 200 24.20 -13.87 10.85
C VAL A 200 24.00 -14.81 12.03
N ARG A 201 25.08 -15.34 12.62
CA ARG A 201 24.99 -16.21 13.80
C ARG A 201 24.61 -15.43 15.06
N GLU A 202 25.14 -14.24 15.23
CA GLU A 202 24.88 -13.38 16.40
C GLU A 202 23.44 -12.88 16.45
N HIS A 203 22.83 -12.60 15.29
CA HIS A 203 21.52 -11.97 15.18
C HIS A 203 20.44 -12.88 14.59
N GLN A 204 20.54 -14.21 14.78
CA GLN A 204 19.55 -15.17 14.27
C GLN A 204 18.11 -14.82 14.66
N ASP A 205 17.91 -14.31 15.88
CA ASP A 205 16.61 -13.89 16.43
C ASP A 205 16.02 -12.67 15.71
N LYS A 206 16.86 -11.83 15.11
CA LYS A 206 16.44 -10.61 14.39
C LYS A 206 16.26 -10.83 12.90
N LEU A 207 16.65 -12.00 12.37
CA LEU A 207 16.54 -12.37 10.96
C LEU A 207 15.21 -13.09 10.73
N ASP A 208 14.12 -12.40 11.06
CA ASP A 208 12.74 -12.86 11.07
C ASP A 208 11.93 -12.39 9.84
N SER A 209 10.62 -12.61 9.86
CA SER A 209 9.74 -12.19 8.77
C SER A 209 9.84 -10.70 8.45
N ALA A 210 9.90 -9.84 9.48
CA ALA A 210 9.96 -8.41 9.30
C ALA A 210 11.30 -7.96 8.72
N PHE A 211 12.42 -8.62 9.07
CA PHE A 211 13.71 -8.37 8.43
C PHE A 211 13.70 -8.72 6.94
N PHE A 212 13.17 -9.89 6.57
CA PHE A 212 13.08 -10.30 5.17
C PHE A 212 12.11 -9.43 4.37
N GLU A 213 10.99 -9.02 4.96
CA GLU A 213 10.04 -8.09 4.35
C GLU A 213 10.69 -6.72 4.12
N LEU A 214 11.44 -6.20 5.09
CA LEU A 214 12.20 -4.96 4.96
C LEU A 214 13.13 -5.00 3.74
N LEU A 215 13.89 -6.09 3.55
CA LEU A 215 14.77 -6.25 2.39
C LEU A 215 13.99 -6.18 1.08
N MET A 216 12.83 -6.83 1.03
CA MET A 216 11.98 -6.90 -0.16
C MET A 216 11.35 -5.55 -0.51
N VAL A 217 10.73 -4.89 0.45
CA VAL A 217 10.13 -3.56 0.26
C VAL A 217 11.20 -2.54 -0.12
N SER A 218 12.37 -2.60 0.53
CA SER A 218 13.49 -1.72 0.21
C SER A 218 14.05 -1.96 -1.19
N ALA A 219 14.14 -3.22 -1.64
CA ALA A 219 14.58 -3.57 -2.98
C ALA A 219 13.58 -3.08 -4.04
N ALA A 220 12.28 -3.27 -3.80
CA ALA A 220 11.23 -2.78 -4.68
C ALA A 220 11.23 -1.24 -4.79
N ALA A 221 11.38 -0.53 -3.66
CA ALA A 221 11.50 0.92 -3.63
C ALA A 221 12.74 1.41 -4.40
N ALA A 222 13.90 0.81 -4.16
CA ALA A 222 15.14 1.15 -4.88
C ALA A 222 14.99 0.91 -6.40
N GLN A 223 14.32 -0.17 -6.80
CA GLN A 223 14.02 -0.48 -8.19
C GLN A 223 13.11 0.58 -8.81
N ALA A 224 12.04 0.99 -8.13
CA ALA A 224 11.13 2.02 -8.59
C ALA A 224 11.84 3.37 -8.80
N GLU A 225 12.75 3.72 -7.88
CA GLU A 225 13.56 4.95 -7.93
C GLU A 225 14.73 4.91 -8.94
N GLY A 226 14.87 3.82 -9.70
CA GLY A 226 15.92 3.67 -10.73
C GLY A 226 17.30 3.30 -10.18
N ARG A 227 17.39 2.89 -8.91
CA ARG A 227 18.63 2.44 -8.26
C ARG A 227 18.79 0.92 -8.38
N ALA A 228 18.86 0.42 -9.61
CA ALA A 228 18.88 -1.02 -9.92
C ALA A 228 20.00 -1.79 -9.19
N ASN A 229 21.19 -1.21 -9.07
CA ASN A 229 22.31 -1.84 -8.35
C ASN A 229 22.01 -2.04 -6.85
N ALA A 230 21.32 -1.08 -6.20
CA ALA A 230 20.96 -1.19 -4.80
C ALA A 230 19.87 -2.26 -4.59
N ALA A 231 18.88 -2.32 -5.49
CA ALA A 231 17.88 -3.38 -5.49
C ALA A 231 18.52 -4.76 -5.65
N ALA A 232 19.43 -4.93 -6.60
CA ALA A 232 20.15 -6.18 -6.84
C ALA A 232 20.98 -6.62 -5.61
N GLN A 233 21.63 -5.68 -4.92
CA GLN A 233 22.37 -5.99 -3.69
C GLN A 233 21.46 -6.49 -2.56
N LEU A 234 20.27 -5.89 -2.40
CA LEU A 234 19.29 -6.31 -1.39
C LEU A 234 18.71 -7.70 -1.70
N TYR A 235 18.40 -7.98 -2.97
CA TYR A 235 17.99 -9.33 -3.38
C TYR A 235 19.11 -10.35 -3.16
N ALA A 236 20.35 -10.04 -3.54
CA ALA A 236 21.48 -10.93 -3.31
C ALA A 236 21.74 -11.19 -1.81
N LEU A 237 21.55 -10.17 -0.96
CA LEU A 237 21.62 -10.34 0.49
C LEU A 237 20.54 -11.32 0.97
N ARG A 238 19.29 -11.12 0.55
CA ARG A 238 18.19 -12.03 0.88
C ARG A 238 18.52 -13.48 0.51
N GLU A 239 18.97 -13.71 -0.72
CA GLU A 239 19.34 -15.04 -1.20
C GLU A 239 20.44 -15.70 -0.38
N ARG A 240 21.46 -14.92 0.05
CA ARG A 240 22.51 -15.43 0.95
C ARG A 240 21.98 -15.79 2.33
N LEU A 241 20.98 -15.07 2.83
CA LEU A 241 20.39 -15.31 4.16
C LEU A 241 19.42 -16.50 4.18
N LEU A 242 18.78 -16.84 3.06
CA LEU A 242 17.83 -17.95 2.98
C LEU A 242 18.38 -19.27 3.57
N PRO A 243 19.54 -19.81 3.14
CA PRO A 243 20.05 -21.06 3.68
C PRO A 243 20.62 -20.94 5.10
N LEU A 244 20.93 -19.73 5.57
CA LEU A 244 21.68 -19.49 6.81
C LEU A 244 20.82 -19.10 8.02
N THR A 245 19.52 -18.92 7.83
CA THR A 245 18.59 -18.44 8.86
C THR A 245 17.42 -19.40 9.02
N ALA A 246 16.90 -19.53 10.24
CA ALA A 246 15.74 -20.39 10.51
C ALA A 246 14.52 -19.95 9.67
N PHE A 247 14.24 -18.65 9.62
CA PHE A 247 13.15 -18.11 8.82
C PHE A 247 13.38 -18.28 7.31
N GLY A 248 14.62 -18.10 6.84
CA GLY A 248 14.98 -18.34 5.44
C GLY A 248 14.77 -19.79 5.01
N GLN A 249 15.11 -20.75 5.86
CA GLN A 249 14.84 -22.17 5.63
C GLN A 249 13.35 -22.47 5.60
N GLN A 250 12.55 -21.81 6.45
CA GLN A 250 11.09 -21.90 6.44
C GLN A 250 10.50 -21.37 5.12
N ILE A 251 11.03 -20.28 4.56
CA ILE A 251 10.63 -19.78 3.22
C ILE A 251 10.96 -20.82 2.15
N ALA A 252 12.19 -21.35 2.16
CA ALA A 252 12.63 -22.33 1.16
C ALA A 252 11.80 -23.62 1.21
N ALA A 253 11.45 -24.09 2.42
CA ALA A 253 10.58 -25.26 2.61
C ALA A 253 9.17 -25.03 2.03
N GLN A 254 8.58 -23.85 2.26
CA GLN A 254 7.28 -23.48 1.69
C GLN A 254 7.32 -23.46 0.17
N GLN A 255 8.33 -22.80 -0.42
CA GLN A 255 8.50 -22.73 -1.88
C GLN A 255 8.65 -24.13 -2.49
N ALA A 256 9.53 -24.96 -1.92
CA ALA A 256 9.72 -26.33 -2.39
C ALA A 256 8.44 -27.17 -2.31
N ALA A 257 7.63 -26.99 -1.27
CA ALA A 257 6.37 -27.69 -1.12
C ALA A 257 5.32 -27.25 -2.15
N ILE A 258 5.21 -25.95 -2.41
CA ILE A 258 4.33 -25.38 -3.44
C ILE A 258 4.77 -25.87 -4.82
N GLU A 259 6.05 -25.74 -5.17
CA GLU A 259 6.57 -26.21 -6.46
C GLU A 259 6.31 -27.71 -6.69
N LYS A 260 6.45 -28.52 -5.63
CA LYS A 260 6.14 -29.95 -5.70
C LYS A 260 4.66 -30.19 -5.98
N LEU A 261 3.76 -29.44 -5.33
CA LEU A 261 2.32 -29.53 -5.57
C LEU A 261 1.95 -29.09 -6.99
N GLU A 262 2.51 -27.99 -7.46
CA GLU A 262 2.28 -27.45 -8.80
C GLU A 262 2.75 -28.42 -9.90
N LYS A 263 3.95 -29.00 -9.75
CA LYS A 263 4.45 -30.04 -10.67
C LYS A 263 3.53 -31.25 -10.71
N ALA A 264 3.09 -31.75 -9.55
CA ALA A 264 2.18 -32.87 -9.48
C ALA A 264 0.82 -32.55 -10.14
N ALA A 265 0.29 -31.34 -9.90
CA ALA A 265 -0.96 -30.88 -10.51
C ALA A 265 -0.81 -30.75 -12.04
N GLN A 266 0.33 -30.25 -12.53
CA GLN A 266 0.61 -30.13 -13.96
C GLN A 266 0.67 -31.51 -14.63
N GLU A 267 1.36 -32.48 -14.02
CA GLU A 267 1.45 -33.85 -14.52
C GLU A 267 0.09 -34.57 -14.55
N ALA A 268 -0.80 -34.26 -13.59
CA ALA A 268 -2.14 -34.83 -13.50
C ALA A 268 -3.20 -34.08 -14.34
N GLY A 269 -2.84 -32.98 -14.99
CA GLY A 269 -3.79 -32.13 -15.73
C GLY A 269 -4.73 -31.29 -14.85
N GLY A 270 -4.39 -31.10 -13.58
CA GLY A 270 -5.11 -30.27 -12.62
C GLY A 270 -4.88 -30.70 -11.16
N LEU A 271 -5.11 -29.78 -10.22
CA LEU A 271 -5.05 -30.07 -8.79
C LEU A 271 -6.30 -30.85 -8.35
N THR A 272 -6.11 -32.01 -7.72
CA THR A 272 -7.19 -32.82 -7.14
C THR A 272 -7.23 -32.74 -5.61
N GLN A 273 -8.38 -33.04 -5.01
CA GLN A 273 -8.53 -33.00 -3.55
C GLN A 273 -7.67 -34.07 -2.86
N GLU A 274 -7.57 -35.26 -3.45
CA GLU A 274 -6.74 -36.35 -2.95
C GLU A 274 -5.26 -35.97 -2.97
N MET A 275 -4.78 -35.39 -4.07
CA MET A 275 -3.39 -34.93 -4.18
C MET A 275 -3.08 -33.87 -3.13
N LEU A 276 -3.95 -32.86 -2.98
CA LEU A 276 -3.79 -31.84 -1.97
C LEU A 276 -3.76 -32.46 -0.56
N LEU A 277 -4.65 -33.41 -0.27
CA LEU A 277 -4.72 -34.08 1.01
C LEU A 277 -3.41 -34.80 1.35
N GLU A 278 -2.81 -35.54 0.41
CA GLU A 278 -1.53 -36.21 0.63
C GLU A 278 -0.40 -35.21 0.95
N HIS A 279 -0.36 -34.07 0.25
CA HIS A 279 0.62 -33.03 0.52
C HIS A 279 0.41 -32.36 1.89
N LEU A 280 -0.84 -32.14 2.29
CA LEU A 280 -1.17 -31.58 3.60
C LEU A 280 -0.85 -32.54 4.76
N ILE A 281 -1.08 -33.85 4.57
CA ILE A 281 -0.68 -34.87 5.55
C ILE A 281 0.84 -34.91 5.70
N ALA A 282 1.58 -34.85 4.57
CA ALA A 282 3.04 -34.81 4.61
C ALA A 282 3.61 -33.56 5.28
N ALA A 283 2.85 -32.45 5.27
CA ALA A 283 3.24 -31.17 5.87
C ALA A 283 2.66 -30.93 7.29
N GLN A 284 1.97 -31.90 7.89
CA GLN A 284 1.21 -31.69 9.13
C GLN A 284 2.03 -31.22 10.34
N ASP A 285 3.35 -31.48 10.32
CA ASP A 285 4.28 -31.12 11.39
C ASP A 285 4.99 -29.78 11.15
N ASP A 286 4.82 -29.17 9.96
CA ASP A 286 5.38 -27.86 9.61
C ASP A 286 4.24 -26.87 9.35
N ASP A 287 3.94 -26.04 10.35
CA ASP A 287 2.86 -25.06 10.29
C ASP A 287 2.94 -24.11 9.10
N ALA A 288 4.16 -23.70 8.74
CA ALA A 288 4.38 -22.74 7.68
C ALA A 288 4.11 -23.36 6.31
N VAL A 289 4.63 -24.57 6.09
CA VAL A 289 4.38 -25.32 4.86
C VAL A 289 2.90 -25.69 4.76
N LEU A 290 2.27 -26.13 5.86
CA LEU A 290 0.84 -26.42 5.89
C LEU A 290 0.02 -25.20 5.49
N GLN A 291 0.27 -24.04 6.08
CA GLN A 291 -0.44 -22.81 5.76
C GLN A 291 -0.24 -22.38 4.30
N ALA A 292 0.98 -22.51 3.77
CA ALA A 292 1.29 -22.20 2.38
C ALA A 292 0.51 -23.12 1.41
N LEU A 293 0.50 -24.42 1.67
CA LEU A 293 -0.24 -25.40 0.86
C LEU A 293 -1.75 -25.21 0.95
N VAL A 294 -2.30 -24.89 2.13
CA VAL A 294 -3.73 -24.57 2.28
C VAL A 294 -4.10 -23.31 1.49
N THR A 295 -3.22 -22.29 1.50
CA THR A 295 -3.44 -21.03 0.78
C THR A 295 -3.50 -21.27 -0.74
N VAL A 296 -2.50 -21.95 -1.30
CA VAL A 296 -2.45 -22.25 -2.75
C VAL A 296 -3.53 -23.26 -3.15
N GLY A 297 -3.75 -24.29 -2.34
CA GLY A 297 -4.72 -25.35 -2.59
C GLY A 297 -6.17 -24.99 -2.24
N ARG A 298 -6.43 -23.77 -1.75
CA ARG A 298 -7.75 -23.35 -1.24
C ARG A 298 -8.93 -23.71 -2.16
N PRO A 299 -8.87 -23.53 -3.49
CA PRO A 299 -9.98 -23.88 -4.38
C PRO A 299 -10.39 -25.36 -4.34
N ALA A 300 -9.44 -26.27 -4.04
CA ALA A 300 -9.70 -27.70 -3.92
C ALA A 300 -10.26 -28.09 -2.55
N ILE A 301 -10.10 -27.24 -1.52
CA ILE A 301 -10.62 -27.48 -0.16
C ILE A 301 -12.12 -27.19 -0.12
N THR A 302 -12.88 -28.18 -0.57
CA THR A 302 -14.35 -28.17 -0.66
C THR A 302 -14.97 -29.07 0.40
N TYR A 303 -16.30 -29.16 0.43
CA TYR A 303 -16.97 -30.17 1.25
C TYR A 303 -16.48 -31.59 0.96
N ASN A 304 -16.21 -31.91 -0.32
CA ASN A 304 -15.70 -33.23 -0.71
C ASN A 304 -14.30 -33.51 -0.13
N PHE A 305 -13.44 -32.50 -0.06
CA PHE A 305 -12.12 -32.64 0.58
C PHE A 305 -12.25 -33.09 2.04
N TYR A 306 -13.17 -32.49 2.81
CA TYR A 306 -13.39 -32.89 4.20
C TYR A 306 -14.01 -34.28 4.34
N LEU A 307 -14.80 -34.73 3.37
CA LEU A 307 -15.27 -36.13 3.31
C LEU A 307 -14.11 -37.11 3.09
N LEU A 308 -13.17 -36.78 2.20
CA LEU A 308 -11.98 -37.60 1.96
C LEU A 308 -11.12 -37.73 3.23
N LEU A 309 -10.86 -36.61 3.91
CA LEU A 309 -10.11 -36.60 5.17
C LEU A 309 -10.84 -37.36 6.28
N ALA A 310 -12.16 -37.20 6.41
CA ALA A 310 -12.96 -38.00 7.34
C ALA A 310 -12.85 -39.51 7.05
N GLY A 311 -12.91 -39.90 5.78
CA GLY A 311 -12.71 -41.29 5.36
C GLY A 311 -11.34 -41.85 5.75
N ARG A 312 -10.27 -41.05 5.62
CA ARG A 312 -8.91 -41.43 6.07
C ARG A 312 -8.83 -41.63 7.59
N ILE A 313 -9.47 -40.74 8.36
CA ILE A 313 -9.55 -40.85 9.82
C ILE A 313 -10.28 -42.15 10.22
N ASP A 314 -11.41 -42.45 9.61
CA ASP A 314 -12.20 -43.66 9.92
C ASP A 314 -11.47 -44.95 9.54
N GLN A 315 -10.70 -44.93 8.44
CA GLN A 315 -9.83 -46.04 8.05
C GLN A 315 -8.72 -46.28 9.08
N ALA A 316 -8.04 -45.23 9.54
CA ALA A 316 -7.00 -45.33 10.57
C ALA A 316 -7.58 -45.89 11.89
N LYS A 317 -8.77 -45.41 12.31
CA LYS A 317 -9.48 -45.94 13.49
C LYS A 317 -9.83 -47.42 13.34
N SER A 318 -10.38 -47.81 12.20
CA SER A 318 -10.78 -49.19 11.92
C SER A 318 -9.59 -50.14 11.84
N ALA A 319 -8.42 -49.64 11.42
CA ALA A 319 -7.14 -50.36 11.41
C ALA A 319 -6.45 -50.41 12.78
N GLY A 320 -7.01 -49.79 13.82
CA GLY A 320 -6.41 -49.72 15.16
C GLY A 320 -5.26 -48.70 15.29
N GLN A 321 -5.05 -47.84 14.29
CA GLN A 321 -4.01 -46.81 14.26
C GLN A 321 -4.50 -45.54 14.96
N LEU A 322 -4.71 -45.62 16.28
CA LEU A 322 -5.33 -44.54 17.05
C LEU A 322 -4.52 -43.24 17.07
N GLU A 323 -3.19 -43.31 17.12
CA GLU A 323 -2.33 -42.12 17.08
C GLU A 323 -2.42 -41.39 15.74
N GLU A 324 -2.44 -42.12 14.63
CA GLU A 324 -2.59 -41.55 13.29
C GLU A 324 -3.97 -40.91 13.11
N ALA A 325 -5.01 -41.58 13.60
CA ALA A 325 -6.36 -41.01 13.60
C ALA A 325 -6.42 -39.67 14.35
N GLN A 326 -5.76 -39.58 15.52
CA GLN A 326 -5.68 -38.33 16.29
C GLN A 326 -4.88 -37.25 15.56
N ARG A 327 -3.78 -37.60 14.89
CA ARG A 327 -2.99 -36.65 14.07
C ARG A 327 -3.83 -36.08 12.93
N LEU A 328 -4.56 -36.93 12.20
CA LEU A 328 -5.44 -36.51 11.11
C LEU A 328 -6.63 -35.66 11.61
N GLU A 329 -7.14 -35.93 12.81
CA GLU A 329 -8.15 -35.09 13.46
C GLU A 329 -7.60 -33.69 13.79
N ALA A 330 -6.40 -33.60 14.34
CA ALA A 330 -5.74 -32.33 14.60
C ALA A 330 -5.41 -31.56 13.31
N LEU A 331 -4.96 -32.27 12.27
CA LEU A 331 -4.74 -31.69 10.94
C LEU A 331 -6.03 -31.12 10.36
N ARG A 332 -7.15 -31.86 10.48
CA ARG A 332 -8.46 -31.38 10.04
C ARG A 332 -8.85 -30.08 10.71
N GLU A 333 -8.66 -29.98 12.03
CA GLU A 333 -8.96 -28.76 12.79
C GLU A 333 -8.08 -27.60 12.31
N ARG A 334 -6.78 -27.84 12.09
CA ARG A 334 -5.84 -26.82 11.63
C ARG A 334 -6.18 -26.31 10.22
N ILE A 335 -6.52 -27.21 9.30
CA ILE A 335 -6.99 -26.83 7.95
C ILE A 335 -8.28 -26.01 8.04
N LEU A 336 -9.21 -26.38 8.92
CA LEU A 336 -10.46 -25.63 9.12
C LEU A 336 -10.18 -24.20 9.60
N GLN A 337 -9.31 -24.04 10.60
CA GLN A 337 -8.94 -22.72 11.14
C GLN A 337 -8.27 -21.84 10.09
N ILE A 338 -7.31 -22.38 9.33
CA ILE A 338 -6.61 -21.65 8.27
C ILE A 338 -7.59 -21.24 7.16
N THR A 339 -8.43 -22.17 6.70
CA THR A 339 -9.41 -21.89 5.64
C THR A 339 -10.47 -20.89 6.08
N GLU A 340 -10.95 -20.96 7.32
CA GLU A 340 -11.90 -19.98 7.86
C GLU A 340 -11.27 -18.58 7.92
N ALA A 341 -10.02 -18.46 8.37
CA ALA A 341 -9.32 -17.18 8.39
C ALA A 341 -9.13 -16.60 6.98
N LEU A 342 -8.77 -17.44 6.00
CA LEU A 342 -8.65 -17.03 4.59
C LEU A 342 -10.00 -16.56 4.02
N ASP A 343 -11.07 -17.31 4.28
CA ASP A 343 -12.41 -16.99 3.80
C ASP A 343 -12.95 -15.70 4.41
N GLN A 344 -12.71 -15.47 5.71
CA GLN A 344 -13.10 -14.23 6.39
C GLN A 344 -12.37 -13.02 5.80
N ARG A 345 -11.05 -13.12 5.58
CA ARG A 345 -10.25 -12.06 4.94
C ARG A 345 -10.74 -11.76 3.52
N SER A 346 -11.00 -12.81 2.74
CA SER A 346 -11.55 -12.68 1.38
C SER A 346 -12.91 -11.95 1.42
N ARG A 347 -13.85 -12.38 2.27
CA ARG A 347 -15.16 -11.71 2.41
C ARG A 347 -15.04 -10.25 2.81
N ALA A 348 -14.15 -9.92 3.75
CA ALA A 348 -13.91 -8.55 4.16
C ALA A 348 -13.40 -7.69 3.00
N ALA A 349 -12.41 -8.17 2.24
CA ALA A 349 -11.87 -7.46 1.07
C ALA A 349 -12.94 -7.24 -0.01
N PHE A 350 -13.74 -8.26 -0.33
CA PHE A 350 -14.86 -8.12 -1.28
C PHE A 350 -15.92 -7.12 -0.79
N GLN A 351 -16.21 -7.10 0.51
CA GLN A 351 -17.16 -6.16 1.09
C GLN A 351 -16.63 -4.73 1.08
N GLU A 352 -15.34 -4.54 1.36
CA GLU A 352 -14.65 -3.25 1.28
C GLU A 352 -14.66 -2.73 -0.16
N ALA A 353 -14.21 -3.52 -1.13
CA ALA A 353 -14.27 -3.20 -2.55
C ALA A 353 -15.70 -2.81 -3.01
N ALA A 354 -16.73 -3.55 -2.56
CA ALA A 354 -18.12 -3.22 -2.86
C ALA A 354 -18.60 -1.92 -2.18
N ASN A 355 -18.07 -1.58 -1.00
CA ASN A 355 -18.34 -0.29 -0.35
C ASN A 355 -17.69 0.85 -1.13
N THR A 356 -16.41 0.72 -1.50
CA THR A 356 -15.66 1.70 -2.27
C THR A 356 -16.33 1.95 -3.62
N LEU A 357 -16.75 0.90 -4.34
CA LEU A 357 -17.50 1.05 -5.60
C LEU A 357 -18.81 1.83 -5.42
N ARG A 358 -19.56 1.55 -4.34
CA ARG A 358 -20.80 2.30 -4.02
C ARG A 358 -20.53 3.77 -3.70
N GLN A 359 -19.44 4.07 -2.98
CA GLN A 359 -19.04 5.44 -2.68
C GLN A 359 -18.67 6.20 -3.96
N ILE A 360 -17.87 5.61 -4.85
CA ILE A 360 -17.51 6.22 -6.14
C ILE A 360 -18.76 6.43 -7.01
N LEU A 361 -19.65 5.44 -7.10
CA LEU A 361 -20.89 5.53 -7.89
C LEU A 361 -21.82 6.65 -7.43
N SER A 362 -21.92 6.84 -6.11
CA SER A 362 -22.79 7.86 -5.49
C SER A 362 -22.14 9.24 -5.35
N SER A 363 -20.84 9.35 -5.64
CA SER A 363 -20.11 10.60 -5.59
C SER A 363 -20.63 11.61 -6.64
N PRO A 364 -20.80 12.88 -6.25
CA PRO A 364 -21.01 13.98 -7.20
C PRO A 364 -19.84 14.15 -8.19
N ASP A 365 -18.62 13.81 -7.77
CA ASP A 365 -17.40 13.79 -8.59
C ASP A 365 -16.71 12.41 -8.47
N PRO A 366 -17.02 11.47 -9.37
CA PRO A 366 -16.43 10.14 -9.35
C PRO A 366 -14.92 10.15 -9.55
N ARG A 367 -14.38 11.12 -10.30
CA ARG A 367 -12.94 11.19 -10.59
C ARG A 367 -12.16 11.58 -9.34
N GLN A 368 -12.67 12.54 -8.57
CA GLN A 368 -12.09 12.86 -7.27
C GLN A 368 -12.18 11.66 -6.30
N ALA A 369 -13.33 10.98 -6.25
CA ALA A 369 -13.49 9.80 -5.40
C ALA A 369 -12.50 8.67 -5.76
N VAL A 370 -12.30 8.41 -7.06
CA VAL A 370 -11.27 7.46 -7.53
C VAL A 370 -9.89 7.82 -6.99
N ARG A 371 -9.51 9.11 -7.02
CA ARG A 371 -8.20 9.58 -6.50
C ARG A 371 -8.05 9.40 -5.00
N GLU A 372 -9.10 9.69 -4.24
CA GLU A 372 -9.10 9.56 -2.79
C GLU A 372 -8.96 8.10 -2.34
N HIS A 373 -9.52 7.17 -3.11
CA HIS A 373 -9.51 5.74 -2.82
C HIS A 373 -8.43 4.95 -3.57
N LEU A 374 -7.46 5.60 -4.25
CA LEU A 374 -6.49 4.91 -5.14
C LEU A 374 -5.79 3.70 -4.51
N ALA A 375 -5.52 3.73 -3.21
CA ALA A 375 -4.87 2.63 -2.49
C ALA A 375 -5.76 1.37 -2.35
N GLU A 376 -7.08 1.54 -2.41
CA GLU A 376 -8.09 0.47 -2.30
C GLU A 376 -8.49 -0.10 -3.68
N LEU A 377 -8.00 0.47 -4.77
CA LEU A 377 -8.37 0.08 -6.14
C LEU A 377 -7.43 -1.03 -6.67
N ASP A 378 -7.54 -2.20 -6.06
CA ASP A 378 -6.78 -3.40 -6.40
C ASP A 378 -7.53 -4.38 -7.32
N ASP A 379 -6.98 -5.58 -7.51
CA ASP A 379 -7.58 -6.63 -8.33
C ASP A 379 -8.95 -7.11 -7.79
N VAL A 380 -9.15 -7.05 -6.47
CA VAL A 380 -10.43 -7.41 -5.84
C VAL A 380 -11.48 -6.35 -6.19
N PHE A 381 -11.12 -5.07 -6.13
CA PHE A 381 -11.98 -3.99 -6.62
C PHE A 381 -12.38 -4.19 -8.09
N MET A 382 -11.41 -4.47 -8.95
CA MET A 382 -11.67 -4.71 -10.38
C MET A 382 -12.58 -5.92 -10.61
N THR A 383 -12.43 -6.98 -9.81
CA THR A 383 -13.32 -8.15 -9.85
C THR A 383 -14.75 -7.77 -9.45
N VAL A 384 -14.93 -6.99 -8.39
CA VAL A 384 -16.25 -6.50 -7.95
C VAL A 384 -16.88 -5.59 -9.01
N LEU A 385 -16.10 -4.70 -9.62
CA LEU A 385 -16.55 -3.83 -10.71
C LEU A 385 -17.08 -4.64 -11.90
N SER A 386 -16.29 -5.61 -12.38
CA SER A 386 -16.66 -6.49 -13.49
C SER A 386 -17.92 -7.31 -13.18
N ALA A 387 -18.04 -7.88 -11.97
CA ALA A 387 -19.22 -8.62 -11.55
C ALA A 387 -20.50 -7.74 -11.52
N ASN A 388 -20.37 -6.47 -11.12
CA ASN A 388 -21.48 -5.52 -11.15
C ASN A 388 -21.85 -5.10 -12.58
N LEU A 389 -20.86 -5.01 -13.48
CA LEU A 389 -21.07 -4.72 -14.89
C LEU A 389 -21.87 -5.84 -15.56
N GLU A 390 -21.43 -7.10 -15.41
CA GLU A 390 -22.13 -8.28 -15.93
C GLU A 390 -23.56 -8.38 -15.39
N ALA A 391 -23.75 -8.11 -14.09
CA ALA A 391 -25.08 -8.10 -13.48
C ALA A 391 -25.98 -6.99 -14.06
N ALA A 392 -25.42 -5.80 -14.32
CA ALA A 392 -26.16 -4.69 -14.93
C ALA A 392 -26.55 -4.98 -16.38
N GLU A 393 -25.67 -5.63 -17.15
CA GLU A 393 -25.95 -6.11 -18.51
C GLU A 393 -27.06 -7.16 -18.53
N ALA A 394 -26.98 -8.18 -17.67
CA ALA A 394 -27.98 -9.23 -17.55
C ALA A 394 -29.37 -8.68 -17.18
N LEU A 395 -29.41 -7.59 -16.41
CA LEU A 395 -30.64 -6.88 -16.02
C LEU A 395 -31.09 -5.80 -17.03
N GLY A 396 -30.35 -5.58 -18.11
CA GLY A 396 -30.66 -4.58 -19.13
C GLY A 396 -30.58 -3.12 -18.63
N ARG A 397 -29.80 -2.85 -17.58
CA ARG A 397 -29.65 -1.49 -17.01
C ARG A 397 -28.55 -0.72 -17.72
N THR A 398 -28.82 -0.27 -18.94
CA THR A 398 -27.86 0.44 -19.81
C THR A 398 -27.24 1.69 -19.16
N ASP A 399 -28.00 2.42 -18.34
CA ASP A 399 -27.47 3.60 -17.62
C ASP A 399 -26.40 3.22 -16.59
N LEU A 400 -26.58 2.08 -15.92
CA LEU A 400 -25.64 1.59 -14.91
C LEU A 400 -24.41 0.98 -15.58
N VAL A 401 -24.58 0.25 -16.68
CA VAL A 401 -23.48 -0.28 -17.50
C VAL A 401 -22.53 0.85 -17.90
N ARG A 402 -23.06 1.89 -18.58
CA ARG A 402 -22.25 3.05 -19.00
C ARG A 402 -21.54 3.71 -17.81
N ARG A 403 -22.21 3.82 -16.67
CA ARG A 403 -21.62 4.45 -15.47
C ARG A 403 -20.48 3.60 -14.87
N LEU A 404 -20.62 2.28 -14.86
CA LEU A 404 -19.60 1.35 -14.39
C LEU A 404 -18.39 1.32 -15.34
N GLU A 405 -18.63 1.34 -16.66
CA GLU A 405 -17.57 1.48 -17.68
C GLU A 405 -16.79 2.79 -17.50
N GLU A 406 -17.49 3.92 -17.34
CA GLU A 406 -16.86 5.23 -17.06
C GLU A 406 -15.98 5.20 -15.81
N ILE A 407 -16.41 4.50 -14.76
CA ILE A 407 -15.60 4.35 -13.54
C ILE A 407 -14.38 3.48 -13.81
N GLY A 408 -14.54 2.34 -14.50
CA GLY A 408 -13.43 1.48 -14.88
C GLY A 408 -12.36 2.23 -15.67
N ASP A 409 -12.78 3.04 -16.65
CA ASP A 409 -11.88 3.89 -17.43
C ASP A 409 -11.15 4.93 -16.56
N MET A 410 -11.84 5.56 -15.61
CA MET A 410 -11.23 6.51 -14.68
C MET A 410 -10.18 5.82 -13.79
N VAL A 411 -10.49 4.64 -13.24
CA VAL A 411 -9.55 3.87 -12.42
C VAL A 411 -8.30 3.53 -13.22
N LEU A 412 -8.46 2.97 -14.42
CA LEU A 412 -7.34 2.63 -15.30
C LEU A 412 -6.49 3.86 -15.66
N GLN A 413 -7.12 4.99 -15.95
CA GLN A 413 -6.39 6.24 -16.25
C GLN A 413 -5.59 6.75 -15.06
N GLU A 414 -6.16 6.73 -13.85
CA GLU A 414 -5.47 7.22 -12.65
C GLU A 414 -4.32 6.27 -12.25
N ILE A 415 -4.51 4.94 -12.36
CA ILE A 415 -3.42 3.94 -12.20
C ILE A 415 -2.30 4.17 -13.22
N GLN A 416 -2.64 4.38 -14.49
CA GLN A 416 -1.65 4.68 -15.53
C GLN A 416 -0.89 5.98 -15.28
N SER A 417 -1.56 6.99 -14.69
CA SER A 417 -0.94 8.30 -14.43
C SER A 417 0.17 8.24 -13.37
N ILE A 418 0.08 7.29 -12.44
CA ILE A 418 1.08 7.08 -11.38
C ILE A 418 2.11 6.00 -11.71
N ALA A 419 1.91 5.24 -12.79
CA ALA A 419 2.83 4.19 -13.22
C ALA A 419 4.20 4.77 -13.64
N PRO A 420 5.31 4.03 -13.47
CA PRO A 420 6.63 4.46 -13.95
C PRO A 420 6.64 4.78 -15.45
N PRO A 421 7.48 5.72 -15.93
CA PRO A 421 7.55 6.11 -17.34
C PRO A 421 7.72 4.93 -18.30
N GLU A 422 8.48 3.91 -17.89
CA GLU A 422 8.70 2.69 -18.65
C GLU A 422 7.40 1.90 -18.86
N VAL A 423 6.59 1.75 -17.80
CA VAL A 423 5.29 1.07 -17.84
C VAL A 423 4.29 1.85 -18.68
N GLN A 424 4.25 3.18 -18.51
CA GLN A 424 3.38 4.05 -19.32
C GLN A 424 3.69 3.94 -20.81
N LEU A 425 4.98 3.92 -21.18
CA LEU A 425 5.38 3.78 -22.57
C LEU A 425 4.99 2.40 -23.13
N VAL A 426 5.27 1.30 -22.42
CA VAL A 426 4.86 -0.05 -22.85
C VAL A 426 3.36 -0.14 -23.06
N ASN A 427 2.55 0.34 -22.12
CA ASN A 427 1.10 0.30 -22.23
C ASN A 427 0.62 1.10 -23.45
N ALA A 428 1.20 2.27 -23.73
CA ALA A 428 0.88 3.06 -24.91
C ALA A 428 1.24 2.34 -26.23
N LEU A 429 2.34 1.57 -26.25
CA LEU A 429 2.74 0.78 -27.41
C LEU A 429 1.81 -0.41 -27.65
N LEU A 430 1.38 -1.10 -26.58
CA LEU A 430 0.45 -2.22 -26.66
C LEU A 430 -0.97 -1.78 -27.01
N ALA A 431 -1.42 -0.64 -26.48
CA ALA A 431 -2.74 -0.07 -26.75
C ALA A 431 -2.84 0.60 -28.13
N ALA A 432 -1.72 0.79 -28.83
CA ALA A 432 -1.75 1.36 -30.18
C ALA A 432 -2.58 0.47 -31.11
N PRO A 433 -3.28 1.03 -32.11
CA PRO A 433 -4.12 0.25 -33.03
C PRO A 433 -3.31 -0.65 -33.97
N ASP A 434 -2.06 -0.29 -34.29
CA ASP A 434 -1.18 -1.05 -35.18
C ASP A 434 0.31 -0.79 -34.86
N ASP A 435 1.20 -1.54 -35.51
CA ASP A 435 2.66 -1.42 -35.33
C ASP A 435 3.21 -0.06 -35.82
N ALA A 436 2.55 0.59 -36.79
CA ALA A 436 2.97 1.89 -37.31
C ALA A 436 2.61 3.03 -36.34
N ALA A 437 1.47 2.96 -35.65
CA ALA A 437 1.07 3.83 -34.57
C ALA A 437 1.97 3.64 -33.35
N ALA A 438 2.29 2.39 -33.00
CA ALA A 438 3.22 2.10 -31.91
C ALA A 438 4.62 2.69 -32.20
N LYS A 439 5.15 2.53 -33.42
CA LYS A 439 6.42 3.14 -33.84
C LYS A 439 6.42 4.67 -33.80
N ARG A 440 5.28 5.31 -34.11
CA ARG A 440 5.13 6.78 -33.98
C ARG A 440 5.18 7.22 -32.52
N ILE A 441 4.46 6.53 -31.63
CA ILE A 441 4.51 6.79 -30.18
C ILE A 441 5.95 6.66 -29.66
N LEU A 442 6.65 5.61 -30.09
CA LEU A 442 8.04 5.39 -29.71
C LEU A 442 8.99 6.49 -30.22
N ALA A 443 8.77 6.97 -31.45
CA ALA A 443 9.55 8.06 -32.03
C ALA A 443 9.31 9.41 -31.31
N GLU A 444 8.05 9.69 -30.96
CA GLU A 444 7.66 10.90 -30.21
C GLU A 444 8.19 10.87 -28.76
N ARG A 445 8.29 9.69 -28.17
CA ARG A 445 8.77 9.46 -26.80
C ARG A 445 10.18 8.88 -26.75
N ARG A 446 11.01 9.12 -27.78
CA ARG A 446 12.36 8.52 -27.91
C ARG A 446 13.25 8.76 -26.70
N ALA A 447 13.10 9.90 -26.02
CA ALA A 447 13.85 10.21 -24.80
C ALA A 447 13.55 9.26 -23.61
N GLN A 448 12.42 8.55 -23.63
CA GLN A 448 12.03 7.56 -22.62
C GLN A 448 12.59 6.15 -22.94
N VAL A 449 13.14 5.94 -24.13
CA VAL A 449 13.80 4.69 -24.54
C VAL A 449 15.22 4.66 -23.99
N THR A 450 15.33 4.34 -22.71
CA THR A 450 16.60 4.22 -21.98
C THR A 450 17.08 2.77 -21.94
N PRO A 451 18.35 2.49 -21.57
CA PRO A 451 18.80 1.12 -21.31
C PRO A 451 17.91 0.39 -20.28
N ARG A 452 17.46 1.10 -19.23
CA ARG A 452 16.51 0.57 -18.23
C ARG A 452 15.17 0.17 -18.86
N PHE A 453 14.66 0.97 -19.81
CA PHE A 453 13.45 0.62 -20.55
C PHE A 453 13.65 -0.62 -21.43
N GLN A 454 14.81 -0.76 -22.07
CA GLN A 454 15.12 -1.94 -22.89
C GLN A 454 15.22 -3.21 -22.05
N GLU A 455 15.87 -3.16 -20.89
CA GLU A 455 15.91 -4.27 -19.92
C GLU A 455 14.52 -4.63 -19.42
N PHE A 456 13.70 -3.63 -19.11
CA PHE A 456 12.31 -3.83 -18.70
C PHE A 456 11.48 -4.55 -19.79
N VAL A 457 11.57 -4.10 -21.04
CA VAL A 457 10.85 -4.72 -22.17
C VAL A 457 11.35 -6.14 -22.42
N ALA A 458 12.66 -6.40 -22.31
CA ALA A 458 13.21 -7.74 -22.47
C ALA A 458 12.66 -8.73 -21.43
N GLY A 459 12.63 -8.32 -20.15
CA GLY A 459 12.02 -9.12 -19.09
C GLY A 459 10.53 -9.35 -19.31
N LEU A 460 9.80 -8.32 -19.74
CA LEU A 460 8.37 -8.42 -20.02
C LEU A 460 8.06 -9.36 -21.19
N VAL A 461 8.82 -9.28 -22.29
CA VAL A 461 8.68 -10.19 -23.44
C VAL A 461 8.89 -11.64 -23.02
N GLN A 462 9.86 -11.90 -22.15
CA GLN A 462 10.10 -13.25 -21.63
C GLN A 462 8.91 -13.74 -20.78
N GLY A 463 8.38 -12.91 -19.88
CA GLY A 463 7.19 -13.23 -19.08
C GLY A 463 5.95 -13.50 -19.93
N LEU A 464 5.65 -12.62 -20.90
CA LEU A 464 4.50 -12.78 -21.80
C LEU A 464 4.56 -14.10 -22.59
N ARG A 465 5.75 -14.53 -23.01
CA ARG A 465 5.92 -15.84 -23.66
C ARG A 465 5.66 -17.01 -22.72
N GLN A 466 6.10 -16.91 -21.47
CA GLN A 466 5.84 -17.93 -20.44
C GLN A 466 4.34 -18.04 -20.15
N ASP A 467 3.62 -16.92 -20.20
CA ASP A 467 2.17 -16.84 -20.01
C ASP A 467 1.35 -17.15 -21.29
N GLY A 468 2.01 -17.53 -22.38
CA GLY A 468 1.38 -17.90 -23.65
C GLY A 468 0.87 -16.73 -24.51
N GLN A 469 1.24 -15.49 -24.19
CA GLN A 469 0.85 -14.26 -24.90
C GLN A 469 1.82 -13.90 -26.03
N GLU A 470 1.99 -14.82 -27.00
CA GLU A 470 3.01 -14.69 -28.06
C GLU A 470 2.81 -13.47 -28.97
N GLU A 471 1.56 -13.07 -29.20
CA GLU A 471 1.23 -11.91 -30.05
C GLU A 471 1.69 -10.60 -29.42
N ALA A 472 1.42 -10.41 -28.13
CA ALA A 472 1.85 -9.23 -27.37
C ALA A 472 3.38 -9.17 -27.25
N ALA A 473 4.01 -10.32 -26.95
CA ALA A 473 5.46 -10.45 -26.89
C ALA A 473 6.13 -10.10 -28.23
N GLY A 474 5.66 -10.71 -29.33
CA GLY A 474 6.18 -10.46 -30.67
C GLY A 474 5.95 -9.02 -31.12
N ARG A 475 4.85 -8.38 -30.72
CA ARG A 475 4.59 -6.97 -31.01
C ARG A 475 5.59 -6.04 -30.32
N LEU A 476 5.82 -6.23 -29.02
CA LEU A 476 6.81 -5.44 -28.28
C LEU A 476 8.21 -5.60 -28.85
N GLU A 477 8.58 -6.83 -29.22
CA GLU A 477 9.88 -7.12 -29.84
C GLU A 477 10.03 -6.38 -31.19
N ARG A 478 9.03 -6.46 -32.09
CA ARG A 478 9.05 -5.76 -33.39
C ARG A 478 9.10 -4.24 -33.27
N VAL A 479 8.43 -3.67 -32.26
CA VAL A 479 8.31 -2.22 -32.09
C VAL A 479 9.51 -1.64 -31.34
N VAL A 480 10.00 -2.31 -30.30
CA VAL A 480 11.02 -1.77 -29.38
C VAL A 480 12.44 -2.21 -29.74
N MET A 481 12.67 -3.48 -30.12
CA MET A 481 14.03 -3.99 -30.39
C MET A 481 14.64 -3.50 -31.71
N HIS A 482 13.85 -2.86 -32.57
CA HIS A 482 14.31 -2.27 -33.85
C HIS A 482 14.42 -0.74 -33.78
N ALA A 483 14.24 -0.14 -32.59
CA ALA A 483 14.29 1.30 -32.37
C ALA A 483 15.57 1.77 -31.65
N GLY A 484 16.51 0.84 -31.40
CA GLY A 484 17.84 1.10 -30.84
C GLY A 484 18.80 1.74 -31.82
#